data_AF-A0A5E6NWB9-F1
#
_entry.id   AF-A0A5E6NWB9-F1
#
_cell.length_a   1.000
_cell.length_b   1.000
_cell.length_c   1.000
_cell.angle_alpha   90.00
_cell.angle_beta   90.00
_cell.angle_gamma   90.00
#
_symmetry.space_group_name_H-M   'P 1'
#
loop_
_entity.id
_entity.type
_entity.pdbx_description
1 polymer ?
#
loop_
_entity_poly.entity_id
_entity_poly.type
_entity_poly.pdbx_seq_one_letter_code
_entity_poly.pdbx_strand_id
1 'polypeptide(L)'
;MSNKINAIRGMNDCLPKDSHLWLSLEKIIFDTFITYGFKNIRTPIVEKTDTFCRAIGQTTDIIEKEMYTWTDSNGDLLSLRPENTAGVVRAMIEHNLPREGIQKVFYQGAMFRHERPQKGRYRQFHQIGAEVFGAHSAKSDAELIAITHSLWQNLGLKNITLEINTLGSNEARANYRSVLVDYFTQHKDQLDEDSTRRLKPIHSEF
;
A
#
# COMPACT_ATOMS: atom_id res chain seq x y z
N MET A 1 25.31 26.28 23.61
CA MET A 1 24.14 25.47 24.00
C MET A 1 24.03 24.34 23.00
N SER A 2 23.95 23.08 23.44
CA SER A 2 23.73 21.98 22.50
C SER A 2 22.33 22.11 21.90
N ASN A 3 22.22 22.03 20.58
CA ASN A 3 20.92 22.03 19.92
C ASN A 3 20.18 20.76 20.32
N LYS A 4 19.02 20.91 20.99
CA LYS A 4 18.14 19.81 21.32
C LYS A 4 17.68 19.12 20.03
N ILE A 5 18.02 17.85 19.89
CA ILE A 5 17.58 17.00 18.77
C ILE A 5 16.13 16.60 19.02
N ASN A 6 15.28 16.72 18.01
CA ASN A 6 13.86 16.34 18.07
C ASN A 6 13.55 15.31 16.97
N ALA A 7 12.44 14.58 17.12
CA ALA A 7 11.94 13.67 16.10
C ALA A 7 11.66 14.40 14.76
N ILE A 8 11.83 13.68 13.66
CA ILE A 8 11.50 14.20 12.33
C ILE A 8 10.00 14.47 12.27
N ARG A 9 9.61 15.66 11.78
CA ARG A 9 8.20 16.01 11.60
C ARG A 9 7.48 14.93 10.80
N GLY A 10 6.39 14.39 11.35
CA GLY A 10 5.60 13.33 10.71
C GLY A 10 6.09 11.90 11.02
N MET A 11 7.07 11.73 11.90
CA MET A 11 7.54 10.44 12.43
C MET A 11 7.39 10.50 13.95
N ASN A 12 6.35 9.85 14.48
CA ASN A 12 5.93 10.03 15.88
C ASN A 12 6.52 8.95 16.79
N ASP A 13 6.89 9.33 18.01
CA ASP A 13 7.17 8.37 19.08
C ASP A 13 5.86 7.78 19.63
N CYS A 14 5.78 6.46 19.75
CA CYS A 14 4.73 5.80 20.53
C CYS A 14 5.19 5.68 21.99
N LEU A 15 4.61 6.48 22.88
CA LEU A 15 5.02 6.55 24.27
C LEU A 15 4.41 5.41 25.10
N PRO A 16 5.00 5.04 26.26
CA PRO A 16 4.47 3.96 27.11
C PRO A 16 3.00 4.12 27.53
N LYS A 17 2.52 5.36 27.66
CA LYS A 17 1.12 5.64 27.97
C LYS A 17 0.16 5.22 26.84
N ASP A 18 0.63 5.17 25.60
CA ASP A 18 -0.15 4.87 24.40
C ASP A 18 0.11 3.44 23.89
N SER A 19 1.26 2.85 24.24
CA SER A 19 1.71 1.56 23.70
C SER A 19 0.79 0.38 24.02
N HIS A 20 0.08 0.41 25.16
CA HIS A 20 -0.85 -0.65 25.55
C HIS A 20 -2.04 -0.77 24.57
N LEU A 21 -2.49 0.34 23.98
CA LEU A 21 -3.54 0.35 22.96
C LEU A 21 -3.05 -0.30 21.67
N TRP A 22 -1.81 0.00 21.26
CA TRP A 22 -1.17 -0.63 20.10
C TRP A 22 -1.06 -2.14 20.26
N LEU A 23 -0.53 -2.60 21.40
CA LEU A 23 -0.38 -4.03 21.68
C LEU A 23 -1.72 -4.77 21.66
N SER A 24 -2.77 -4.15 22.21
CA SER A 24 -4.11 -4.73 22.23
C SER A 24 -4.72 -4.81 20.83
N LEU A 25 -4.58 -3.74 20.04
CA LEU A 25 -5.03 -3.68 18.64
C LEU A 25 -4.32 -4.74 17.78
N GLU A 26 -2.99 -4.79 17.85
CA GLU A 26 -2.17 -5.74 17.09
C GLU A 26 -2.52 -7.18 17.45
N LYS A 27 -2.70 -7.48 18.73
CA LYS A 27 -3.11 -8.81 19.19
C LYS A 27 -4.43 -9.25 18.57
N ILE A 28 -5.46 -8.41 18.63
CA ILE A 28 -6.79 -8.73 18.07
C ILE A 28 -6.69 -8.98 16.55
N ILE A 29 -5.94 -8.14 15.84
CA ILE A 29 -5.76 -8.27 14.40
C ILE A 29 -5.01 -9.57 14.06
N PHE A 30 -3.94 -9.89 14.77
CA PHE A 30 -3.13 -11.08 14.52
C PHE A 30 -3.90 -12.35 14.84
N ASP A 31 -4.57 -12.41 15.99
CA ASP A 31 -5.42 -13.55 16.37
C ASP A 31 -6.52 -13.79 15.33
N THR A 32 -7.09 -12.72 14.77
CA THR A 32 -8.07 -12.81 13.69
C THR A 32 -7.45 -13.44 12.44
N PHE A 33 -6.33 -12.92 11.92
CA PHE A 33 -5.69 -13.47 10.73
C PHE A 33 -5.22 -14.93 10.90
N ILE A 34 -4.64 -15.26 12.06
CA ILE A 34 -4.18 -16.63 12.38
C ILE A 34 -5.37 -17.60 12.38
N THR A 35 -6.52 -17.20 12.93
CA THR A 35 -7.74 -18.02 12.96
C THR A 35 -8.25 -18.35 11.54
N TYR A 36 -8.03 -17.45 10.58
CA TYR A 36 -8.37 -17.67 9.15
C TYR A 36 -7.24 -18.37 8.36
N GLY A 37 -6.20 -18.86 9.05
CA GLY A 37 -5.11 -19.63 8.46
C GLY A 37 -4.04 -18.79 7.76
N PHE A 38 -4.00 -17.48 7.99
CA PHE A 38 -2.94 -16.64 7.46
C PHE A 38 -1.64 -16.82 8.27
N LYS A 39 -0.50 -16.79 7.57
CA LYS A 39 0.83 -16.87 8.17
C LYS A 39 1.52 -15.51 8.14
N ASN A 40 2.31 -15.19 9.16
CA ASN A 40 3.05 -13.93 9.15
C ASN A 40 4.18 -13.98 8.11
N ILE A 41 4.30 -12.91 7.31
CA ILE A 41 5.46 -12.67 6.44
C ILE A 41 6.15 -11.39 6.87
N ARG A 42 7.48 -11.37 6.79
CA ARG A 42 8.31 -10.21 7.10
C ARG A 42 9.23 -9.93 5.92
N THR A 43 9.13 -8.73 5.39
CA THR A 43 9.92 -8.22 4.27
C THR A 43 10.82 -7.08 4.75
N PRO A 44 11.96 -6.84 4.07
CA PRO A 44 12.80 -5.68 4.34
C PRO A 44 12.03 -4.35 4.30
N ILE A 45 12.49 -3.37 5.09
CA ILE A 45 11.98 -1.99 5.02
C ILE A 45 12.53 -1.26 3.79
N VAL A 46 13.73 -1.66 3.35
CA VAL A 46 14.43 -1.09 2.19
C VAL A 46 14.46 -2.12 1.08
N GLU A 47 14.08 -1.71 -0.12
CA GLU A 47 14.14 -2.53 -1.33
C GLU A 47 14.80 -1.72 -2.46
N LYS A 48 15.17 -2.40 -3.55
CA LYS A 48 15.53 -1.69 -4.79
C LYS A 48 14.35 -0.84 -5.23
N THR A 49 14.62 0.38 -5.68
CA THR A 49 13.59 1.35 -6.09
C THR A 49 12.68 0.78 -7.18
N ASP A 50 13.24 -0.02 -8.09
CA ASP A 50 12.51 -0.73 -9.15
C ASP A 50 11.40 -1.65 -8.63
N THR A 51 11.53 -2.21 -7.43
CA THR A 51 10.49 -3.05 -6.81
C THR A 51 9.17 -2.28 -6.69
N PHE A 52 9.24 -0.99 -6.33
CA PHE A 52 8.06 -0.14 -6.18
C PHE A 52 7.62 0.48 -7.49
N CYS A 53 8.57 0.98 -8.31
CA CYS A 53 8.25 1.64 -9.58
C CYS A 53 7.47 0.72 -10.54
N ARG A 54 7.84 -0.57 -10.61
CA ARG A 54 7.15 -1.54 -11.47
C ARG A 54 5.79 -1.96 -10.93
N ALA A 55 5.64 -2.03 -9.60
CA ALA A 55 4.42 -2.53 -8.96
C ALA A 55 3.32 -1.46 -8.87
N ILE A 56 3.66 -0.24 -8.45
CA ILE A 56 2.71 0.84 -8.18
C ILE A 56 2.35 1.60 -9.46
N GLY A 57 3.29 1.69 -10.40
CA GLY A 57 3.16 2.45 -11.64
C GLY A 57 3.81 3.83 -11.54
N GLN A 58 4.56 4.18 -12.59
CA GLN A 58 5.47 5.33 -12.61
C GLN A 58 4.79 6.70 -12.48
N THR A 59 3.51 6.80 -12.83
CA THR A 59 2.76 8.07 -12.87
C THR A 59 1.92 8.32 -11.62
N THR A 60 2.11 7.51 -10.58
CA THR A 60 1.43 7.73 -9.29
C THR A 60 2.17 8.79 -8.49
N ASP A 61 1.43 9.61 -7.73
CA ASP A 61 2.04 10.61 -6.84
C ASP A 61 3.03 9.97 -5.83
N ILE A 62 2.80 8.71 -5.46
CA ILE A 62 3.70 7.93 -4.61
C ILE A 62 5.10 7.86 -5.24
N ILE A 63 5.18 7.37 -6.47
CA ILE A 63 6.46 7.21 -7.19
C ILE A 63 7.05 8.59 -7.55
N GLU A 64 6.23 9.53 -8.03
CA GLU A 64 6.73 10.81 -8.52
C GLU A 64 7.25 11.73 -7.41
N LYS A 65 6.67 11.71 -6.20
CA LYS A 65 6.87 12.78 -5.21
C LYS A 65 7.04 12.31 -3.77
N GLU A 66 6.59 11.09 -3.44
CA GLU A 66 6.47 10.67 -2.03
C GLU A 66 7.46 9.58 -1.63
N MET A 67 8.25 9.00 -2.53
CA MET A 67 9.23 8.00 -2.15
C MET A 67 10.45 8.60 -1.44
N TYR A 68 10.89 7.94 -0.37
CA TYR A 68 12.19 8.20 0.24
C TYR A 68 13.24 7.33 -0.45
N THR A 69 13.96 7.91 -1.39
CA THR A 69 14.93 7.23 -2.26
C THR A 69 16.33 7.82 -2.09
N TRP A 70 17.35 6.95 -2.10
CA TRP A 70 18.76 7.36 -2.08
C TRP A 70 19.61 6.42 -2.92
N THR A 71 20.78 6.92 -3.32
CA THR A 71 21.83 6.10 -3.93
C THR A 71 22.68 5.49 -2.82
N ASP A 72 22.77 4.16 -2.78
CA ASP A 72 23.65 3.44 -1.87
C ASP A 72 25.12 3.58 -2.32
N SER A 73 26.04 3.26 -1.41
CA SER A 73 27.49 3.32 -1.61
C SER A 73 27.99 2.52 -2.82
N ASN A 74 27.26 1.48 -3.24
CA ASN A 74 27.56 0.67 -4.42
C ASN A 74 26.94 1.21 -5.73
N GLY A 75 26.22 2.33 -5.67
CA GLY A 75 25.52 2.94 -6.80
C GLY A 75 24.08 2.46 -7.02
N ASP A 76 23.59 1.47 -6.26
CA ASP A 76 22.20 1.02 -6.36
C ASP A 76 21.24 2.11 -5.86
N LEU A 77 20.08 2.23 -6.52
CA LEU A 77 19.01 3.12 -6.08
C LEU A 77 18.08 2.37 -5.12
N LEU A 78 18.11 2.72 -3.84
CA LEU A 78 17.31 2.10 -2.79
C LEU A 78 16.19 3.02 -2.32
N SER A 79 15.10 2.42 -1.85
CA SER A 79 13.97 3.17 -1.32
C SER A 79 13.41 2.55 -0.04
N LEU A 80 12.98 3.40 0.89
CA LEU A 80 12.11 2.97 1.99
C LEU A 80 10.74 2.61 1.41
N ARG A 81 10.17 1.51 1.88
CA ARG A 81 8.91 1.01 1.35
C ARG A 81 7.74 1.99 1.61
N PRO A 82 7.02 2.44 0.56
CA PRO A 82 5.83 3.30 0.71
C PRO A 82 4.53 2.49 0.91
N GLU A 83 4.59 1.19 0.66
CA GLU A 83 3.59 0.14 0.83
C GLU A 83 4.35 -1.20 0.93
N ASN A 84 3.67 -2.34 1.05
CA ASN A 84 4.37 -3.62 1.20
C ASN A 84 3.83 -4.77 0.36
N THR A 85 2.78 -4.57 -0.42
CA THR A 85 2.33 -5.55 -1.41
C THR A 85 3.46 -5.83 -2.41
N ALA A 86 4.19 -4.82 -2.89
CA ALA A 86 5.31 -5.04 -3.83
C ALA A 86 6.44 -5.87 -3.20
N GLY A 87 6.80 -5.58 -1.94
CA GLY A 87 7.79 -6.35 -1.19
C GLY A 87 7.35 -7.80 -0.96
N VAL A 88 6.08 -8.03 -0.66
CA VAL A 88 5.53 -9.38 -0.50
C VAL A 88 5.52 -10.13 -1.83
N VAL A 89 5.07 -9.51 -2.92
CA VAL A 89 5.10 -10.12 -4.26
C VAL A 89 6.53 -10.50 -4.66
N ARG A 90 7.50 -9.60 -4.44
CA ARG A 90 8.92 -9.86 -4.68
C ARG A 90 9.42 -11.07 -3.86
N ALA A 91 9.03 -11.19 -2.59
CA ALA A 91 9.36 -12.34 -1.74
C ALA A 91 8.73 -13.65 -2.22
N MET A 92 7.46 -13.60 -2.63
CA MET A 92 6.75 -14.75 -3.17
C MET A 92 7.45 -15.29 -4.42
N ILE A 93 7.91 -14.39 -5.31
CA ILE A 93 8.63 -14.75 -6.53
C ILE A 93 10.03 -15.27 -6.21
N GLU A 94 10.80 -14.54 -5.41
CA GLU A 94 12.18 -14.88 -5.05
C GLU A 94 12.30 -16.28 -4.43
N HIS A 95 11.33 -16.67 -3.61
CA HIS A 95 11.31 -17.95 -2.93
C HIS A 95 10.37 -18.98 -3.57
N ASN A 96 9.75 -18.67 -4.71
CA ASN A 96 8.82 -19.56 -5.43
C ASN A 96 7.66 -20.11 -4.58
N LEU A 97 7.22 -19.39 -3.55
CA LEU A 97 6.21 -19.86 -2.59
C LEU A 97 4.85 -20.22 -3.22
N PRO A 98 4.35 -19.55 -4.28
CA PRO A 98 3.10 -19.95 -4.92
C PRO A 98 3.11 -21.37 -5.52
N ARG A 99 4.28 -21.99 -5.71
CA ARG A 99 4.37 -23.40 -6.15
C ARG A 99 3.94 -24.39 -5.07
N GLU A 100 3.94 -23.96 -3.80
CA GLU A 100 3.51 -24.78 -2.66
C GLU A 100 1.98 -24.75 -2.46
N GLY A 101 1.25 -24.08 -3.37
CA GLY A 101 -0.20 -23.94 -3.32
C GLY A 101 -0.63 -22.53 -2.89
N ILE A 102 -1.86 -22.42 -2.38
CA ILE A 102 -2.43 -21.14 -1.96
C ILE A 102 -1.64 -20.60 -0.77
N GLN A 103 -1.12 -19.38 -0.90
CA GLN A 103 -0.43 -18.68 0.18
C GLN A 103 -1.35 -17.61 0.74
N LYS A 104 -1.69 -17.71 2.03
CA LYS A 104 -2.37 -16.66 2.79
C LYS A 104 -1.38 -16.06 3.76
N VAL A 105 -0.96 -14.82 3.52
CA VAL A 105 0.03 -14.15 4.36
C VAL A 105 -0.46 -12.81 4.86
N PHE A 106 -0.03 -12.44 6.05
CA PHE A 106 -0.27 -11.11 6.60
C PHE A 106 1.03 -10.52 7.13
N TYR A 107 1.12 -9.20 7.16
CA TYR A 107 2.28 -8.48 7.65
C TYR A 107 1.84 -7.29 8.50
N GLN A 108 2.76 -6.82 9.34
CA GLN A 108 2.64 -5.59 10.10
C GLN A 108 3.97 -4.85 9.99
N GLY A 109 3.92 -3.52 9.87
CA GLY A 109 5.12 -2.71 10.03
C GLY A 109 5.01 -1.30 9.48
N ALA A 110 6.11 -0.58 9.59
CA ALA A 110 6.23 0.81 9.15
C ALA A 110 6.30 0.92 7.62
N MET A 111 5.68 1.97 7.09
CA MET A 111 5.75 2.46 5.71
C MET A 111 6.12 3.93 5.70
N PHE A 112 6.72 4.40 4.61
CA PHE A 112 7.31 5.72 4.53
C PHE A 112 6.86 6.46 3.27
N ARG A 113 6.23 7.63 3.45
CA ARG A 113 5.84 8.51 2.33
C ARG A 113 6.17 9.96 2.66
N HIS A 114 6.83 10.66 1.76
CA HIS A 114 7.27 12.05 1.91
C HIS A 114 6.11 13.04 1.70
N GLU A 115 4.98 12.77 2.35
CA GLU A 115 3.79 13.60 2.30
C GLU A 115 3.92 14.81 3.24
N ARG A 116 3.11 15.84 2.99
CA ARG A 116 2.90 16.94 3.95
C ARG A 116 2.07 16.40 5.13
N PRO A 117 2.60 16.36 6.36
CA PRO A 117 1.86 15.80 7.49
C PRO A 117 0.58 16.58 7.80
N GLN A 118 -0.53 15.85 7.96
CA GLN A 118 -1.88 16.34 8.27
C GLN A 118 -2.58 15.33 9.18
N LYS A 119 -3.80 15.62 9.66
CA LYS A 119 -4.57 14.65 10.45
C LYS A 119 -4.77 13.37 9.61
N GLY A 120 -4.26 12.24 10.10
CA GLY A 120 -4.31 10.94 9.39
C GLY A 120 -3.23 10.74 8.33
N ARG A 121 -2.34 11.70 8.08
CA ARG A 121 -1.20 11.58 7.14
C ARG A 121 0.12 11.82 7.85
N TYR A 122 0.97 10.80 7.86
CA TYR A 122 2.27 10.79 8.51
C TYR A 122 3.36 10.40 7.51
N ARG A 123 4.60 10.81 7.78
CA ARG A 123 5.75 10.41 6.95
C ARG A 123 6.25 9.01 7.26
N GLN A 124 6.08 8.58 8.49
CA GLN A 124 6.15 7.18 8.90
C GLN A 124 4.78 6.81 9.48
N PHE A 125 4.16 5.78 8.93
CA PHE A 125 2.90 5.21 9.41
C PHE A 125 3.01 3.69 9.45
N HIS A 126 2.07 3.03 10.11
CA HIS A 126 2.07 1.58 10.25
C HIS A 126 0.87 1.00 9.53
N GLN A 127 1.10 -0.08 8.78
CA GLN A 127 0.05 -0.84 8.13
C GLN A 127 0.06 -2.27 8.63
N ILE A 128 -1.13 -2.86 8.62
CA ILE A 128 -1.31 -4.30 8.63
C ILE A 128 -2.00 -4.65 7.31
N GLY A 129 -1.40 -5.55 6.56
CA GLY A 129 -1.91 -5.99 5.26
C GLY A 129 -2.02 -7.50 5.20
N ALA A 130 -2.89 -7.98 4.32
CA ALA A 130 -3.14 -9.40 4.08
C ALA A 130 -3.18 -9.64 2.57
N GLU A 131 -2.47 -10.68 2.13
CA GLU A 131 -2.27 -11.01 0.73
C GLU A 131 -2.59 -12.50 0.51
N VAL A 132 -3.31 -12.81 -0.56
CA VAL A 132 -3.65 -14.18 -0.95
C VAL A 132 -3.13 -14.45 -2.35
N PHE A 133 -2.27 -15.47 -2.50
CA PHE A 133 -1.69 -15.88 -3.77
C PHE A 133 -2.17 -17.26 -4.19
N GLY A 134 -2.29 -17.47 -5.50
CA GLY A 134 -2.68 -18.78 -6.07
C GLY A 134 -4.18 -19.09 -5.98
N ALA A 135 -5.03 -18.12 -5.60
CA ALA A 135 -6.47 -18.26 -5.58
C ALA A 135 -7.12 -17.26 -6.54
N HIS A 136 -7.96 -17.76 -7.48
CA HIS A 136 -8.54 -16.96 -8.57
C HIS A 136 -10.07 -16.81 -8.48
N SER A 137 -10.69 -17.39 -7.44
CA SER A 137 -12.13 -17.34 -7.26
C SER A 137 -12.52 -16.09 -6.48
N ALA A 138 -13.64 -15.45 -6.86
CA ALA A 138 -14.27 -14.39 -6.08
C ALA A 138 -14.57 -14.76 -4.62
N LYS A 139 -14.54 -16.06 -4.27
CA LYS A 139 -14.60 -16.54 -2.89
C LYS A 139 -13.45 -16.00 -2.03
N SER A 140 -12.25 -15.83 -2.59
CA SER A 140 -11.09 -15.29 -1.87
C SER A 140 -11.27 -13.81 -1.56
N ASP A 141 -11.82 -13.04 -2.51
CA ASP A 141 -12.20 -11.64 -2.30
C ASP A 141 -13.27 -11.51 -1.22
N ALA A 142 -14.31 -12.35 -1.28
CA ALA A 142 -15.37 -12.41 -0.28
C ALA A 142 -14.86 -12.83 1.11
N GLU A 143 -13.89 -13.74 1.18
CA GLU A 143 -13.24 -14.14 2.44
C GLU A 143 -12.49 -12.97 3.08
N LEU A 144 -11.72 -12.20 2.30
CA LEU A 144 -11.04 -11.00 2.80
C LEU A 144 -12.03 -9.95 3.33
N ILE A 145 -13.14 -9.73 2.61
CA ILE A 145 -14.22 -8.86 3.08
C ILE A 145 -14.80 -9.38 4.41
N ALA A 146 -15.08 -10.69 4.51
CA ALA A 146 -15.61 -11.28 5.74
C ALA A 146 -14.63 -11.18 6.92
N ILE A 147 -13.33 -11.36 6.68
CA ILE A 147 -12.28 -11.20 7.71
C ILE A 147 -12.28 -9.78 8.24
N THR A 148 -12.30 -8.76 7.36
CA THR A 148 -12.33 -7.37 7.80
C THR A 148 -13.60 -7.04 8.58
N HIS A 149 -14.76 -7.59 8.18
CA HIS A 149 -16.00 -7.44 8.94
C HIS A 149 -15.89 -8.06 10.35
N SER A 150 -15.39 -9.29 10.47
CA SER A 150 -15.14 -9.95 11.76
C SER A 150 -14.18 -9.14 12.63
N LEU A 151 -13.13 -8.57 12.04
CA LEU A 151 -12.18 -7.73 12.74
C LEU A 151 -12.86 -6.49 13.36
N TRP A 152 -13.75 -5.84 12.63
CA TRP A 152 -14.50 -4.70 13.14
C TRP A 152 -15.40 -5.07 14.33
N GLN A 153 -16.05 -6.24 14.28
CA GLN A 153 -16.83 -6.75 15.40
C GLN A 153 -15.95 -7.01 16.63
N ASN A 154 -14.79 -7.66 16.43
CA ASN A 154 -13.83 -7.97 17.50
C ASN A 154 -13.26 -6.70 18.16
N LEU A 155 -13.09 -5.63 17.39
CA LEU A 155 -12.65 -4.31 17.88
C LEU A 155 -13.80 -3.48 18.49
N GLY A 156 -15.05 -3.93 18.39
CA GLY A 156 -16.22 -3.19 18.86
C GLY A 156 -16.50 -1.90 18.08
N LEU A 157 -15.96 -1.77 16.87
CA LEU A 157 -16.15 -0.59 16.03
C LEU A 157 -17.54 -0.61 15.38
N LYS A 158 -18.20 0.54 15.40
CA LYS A 158 -19.55 0.75 14.85
C LYS A 158 -19.50 1.79 13.72
N ASN A 159 -20.58 1.86 12.94
CA ASN A 159 -20.75 2.83 11.86
C ASN A 159 -19.70 2.70 10.75
N ILE A 160 -19.37 1.47 10.37
CA ILE A 160 -18.47 1.17 9.25
C ILE A 160 -19.31 0.86 8.03
N THR A 161 -18.96 1.47 6.90
CA THR A 161 -19.59 1.24 5.59
C THR A 161 -18.58 0.53 4.68
N LEU A 162 -19.05 -0.47 3.95
CA LEU A 162 -18.27 -1.17 2.93
C LEU A 162 -18.65 -0.63 1.56
N GLU A 163 -17.68 -0.07 0.84
CA GLU A 163 -17.81 0.35 -0.55
C GLU A 163 -17.10 -0.67 -1.44
N ILE A 164 -17.80 -1.20 -2.46
CA ILE A 164 -17.26 -2.20 -3.39
C ILE A 164 -17.42 -1.69 -4.80
N ASN A 165 -16.37 -1.87 -5.62
CA ASN A 165 -16.37 -1.60 -7.05
C ASN A 165 -15.46 -2.59 -7.77
N THR A 166 -15.53 -2.66 -9.10
CA THR A 166 -14.58 -3.37 -9.95
C THR A 166 -14.02 -2.42 -11.01
N LEU A 167 -12.70 -2.51 -11.24
CA LEU A 167 -12.05 -1.80 -12.36
C LEU A 167 -12.08 -2.61 -13.65
N GLY A 168 -12.62 -3.84 -13.63
CA GLY A 168 -12.69 -4.73 -14.78
C GLY A 168 -11.32 -5.26 -15.25
N SER A 169 -11.27 -5.72 -16.49
CA SER A 169 -10.06 -6.23 -17.13
C SER A 169 -9.17 -5.11 -17.67
N ASN A 170 -7.94 -5.45 -18.09
CA ASN A 170 -7.06 -4.51 -18.80
C ASN A 170 -7.74 -3.92 -20.05
N GLU A 171 -8.46 -4.74 -20.80
CA GLU A 171 -9.23 -4.32 -21.98
C GLU A 171 -10.35 -3.36 -21.61
N ALA A 172 -11.13 -3.67 -20.56
CA ALA A 172 -12.20 -2.78 -20.09
C ALA A 172 -11.63 -1.41 -19.66
N ARG A 173 -10.50 -1.40 -18.94
CA ARG A 173 -9.81 -0.15 -18.55
C ARG A 173 -9.27 0.62 -19.75
N ALA A 174 -8.71 -0.07 -20.75
CA ALA A 174 -8.23 0.58 -21.97
C ALA A 174 -9.37 1.25 -22.74
N ASN A 175 -10.51 0.54 -22.88
CA ASN A 175 -11.70 1.07 -23.54
C ASN A 175 -12.28 2.27 -22.77
N TYR A 176 -12.40 2.16 -21.44
CA TYR A 176 -12.91 3.24 -20.62
C TYR A 176 -11.97 4.46 -20.59
N ARG A 177 -10.65 4.24 -20.65
CA ARG A 177 -9.66 5.32 -20.77
C ARG A 177 -9.92 6.16 -22.02
N SER A 178 -10.19 5.55 -23.18
CA SER A 178 -10.51 6.30 -24.41
C SER A 178 -11.73 7.19 -24.21
N VAL A 179 -12.80 6.64 -23.61
CA VAL A 179 -14.03 7.41 -23.30
C VAL A 179 -13.73 8.60 -22.37
N LEU A 180 -12.94 8.39 -21.32
CA LEU A 180 -12.57 9.46 -20.39
C LEU A 180 -11.71 10.53 -21.07
N VAL A 181 -10.73 10.14 -21.88
CA VAL A 181 -9.86 11.07 -22.60
C VAL A 181 -10.68 11.91 -23.58
N ASP A 182 -11.57 11.29 -24.36
CA ASP A 182 -12.43 12.01 -25.30
C ASP A 182 -13.33 13.03 -24.58
N TYR A 183 -13.98 12.60 -23.50
CA TYR A 183 -14.84 13.48 -22.69
C TYR A 183 -14.06 14.65 -22.11
N PHE A 184 -12.94 14.40 -21.42
CA PHE A 184 -12.19 15.45 -20.74
C PHE A 184 -11.40 16.34 -21.71
N THR A 185 -11.05 15.85 -22.89
CA THR A 185 -10.45 16.68 -23.95
C THR A 185 -11.42 17.76 -24.42
N GLN A 186 -12.72 17.43 -24.51
CA GLN A 186 -13.77 18.41 -24.85
C GLN A 186 -14.00 19.44 -23.74
N HIS A 187 -13.59 19.14 -22.50
CA HIS A 187 -13.77 19.98 -21.31
C HIS A 187 -12.43 20.48 -20.75
N LYS A 188 -11.38 20.53 -21.57
CA LYS A 188 -10.01 20.78 -21.13
C LYS A 188 -9.84 22.09 -20.37
N ASP A 189 -10.59 23.13 -20.74
CA ASP A 189 -10.54 24.45 -20.10
C ASP A 189 -11.11 24.46 -18.67
N GLN A 190 -11.75 23.37 -18.24
CA GLN A 190 -12.27 23.18 -16.87
C GLN A 190 -11.33 22.35 -15.99
N LEU A 191 -10.18 21.94 -16.52
CA LEU A 191 -9.22 21.09 -15.81
C LEU A 191 -8.10 21.90 -15.20
N ASP A 192 -7.65 21.47 -14.02
CA ASP A 192 -6.38 21.95 -13.46
C ASP A 192 -5.18 21.39 -14.23
N GLU A 193 -3.99 21.88 -13.88
CA GLU A 193 -2.75 21.48 -14.56
C GLU A 193 -2.44 19.99 -14.41
N ASP A 194 -2.69 19.40 -13.24
CA ASP A 194 -2.40 17.97 -13.00
C ASP A 194 -3.37 17.06 -13.76
N SER A 195 -4.66 17.41 -13.77
CA SER A 195 -5.69 16.73 -14.55
C SER A 195 -5.38 16.83 -16.05
N THR A 196 -4.95 18.00 -16.52
CA THR A 196 -4.51 18.21 -17.91
C THR A 196 -3.28 17.36 -18.25
N ARG A 197 -2.33 17.23 -17.33
CA ARG A 197 -1.13 16.38 -17.49
C ARG A 197 -1.52 14.90 -17.63
N ARG A 198 -2.47 14.41 -16.81
CA ARG A 198 -2.95 13.02 -16.81
C ARG A 198 -3.71 12.62 -18.08
N LEU A 199 -4.20 13.59 -18.87
CA LEU A 199 -4.83 13.30 -20.18
C LEU A 199 -3.84 12.83 -21.25
N LYS A 200 -2.55 13.16 -21.13
CA LYS A 200 -1.56 12.76 -22.13
C LYS A 200 -1.35 11.24 -22.12
N PRO A 201 -1.12 10.61 -23.28
CA PRO A 201 -0.76 9.19 -23.34
C PRO A 201 0.48 8.94 -22.48
N ILE A 202 0.46 7.84 -21.72
CA ILE A 202 1.66 7.35 -21.07
C ILE A 202 2.52 6.79 -22.21
N HIS A 203 3.53 7.52 -22.65
CA HIS A 203 4.62 6.89 -23.38
C HIS A 203 5.31 5.98 -22.38
N SER A 204 5.12 4.66 -22.53
CA SER A 204 5.95 3.67 -21.85
C SER A 204 7.34 3.75 -22.45
N GLU A 205 8.13 4.73 -22.04
CA GLU A 205 9.57 4.71 -22.27
C GLU A 205 10.20 3.83 -21.20
N PHE A 206 9.98 2.52 -21.28
CA PHE A 206 10.84 1.40 -20.87
C PHE A 206 10.27 0.09 -21.42
#